data_AF-A0A0C2ZLA3-F1
#
_entry.id   AF-A0A0C2ZLA3-F1
#
_cell.length_a   1.000
_cell.length_b   1.000
_cell.length_c   1.000
_cell.angle_alpha   90.00
_cell.angle_beta   90.00
_cell.angle_gamma   90.00
#
_symmetry.space_group_name_H-M   'P 1'
#
loop_
_entity.id
_entity.type
_entity.pdbx_description
1 polymer ?
#
loop_
_entity_poly.entity_id
_entity_poly.type
_entity_poly.pdbx_seq_one_letter_code
_entity_poly.pdbx_strand_id
1 'polypeptide(L)' 'VVIMPHNLRIIDYMIGVPGSLHDSTSFLHAQIFRHPQAFLSANEWIWADTAYPSLTWCVAPFE' A
#
# COMPACT_ATOMS: atom_id res chain seq x y z
N VAL A 1 19.47 6.39 -1.98
CA VAL A 1 19.96 5.05 -1.59
C VAL A 1 18.98 4.03 -2.16
N VAL A 2 19.41 3.14 -3.05
CA VAL A 2 18.58 2.03 -3.51
C VAL A 2 18.92 0.84 -2.61
N ILE A 3 18.02 0.52 -1.68
CA ILE A 3 18.17 -0.64 -0.80
C ILE A 3 17.57 -1.82 -1.55
N MET A 4 18.40 -2.76 -2.00
CA MET A 4 17.90 -4.01 -2.56
C MET A 4 17.49 -4.91 -1.39
N PRO A 5 16.19 -5.22 -1.24
CA PRO A 5 15.73 -5.99 -0.12
C PRO A 5 15.96 -7.47 -0.42
N HIS A 6 17.20 -7.92 -0.27
CA HIS A 6 17.58 -9.32 -0.45
C HIS A 6 16.88 -10.26 0.55
N ASN A 7 16.19 -9.70 1.56
CA ASN A 7 15.47 -10.41 2.61
C ASN A 7 13.99 -10.02 2.74
N LEU A 8 13.42 -9.19 1.85
CA LEU A 8 11.98 -8.87 1.93
C LEU A 8 11.15 -9.79 1.05
N ARG A 9 9.90 -9.97 1.47
CA ARG A 9 8.88 -10.75 0.77
C ARG A 9 7.81 -9.79 0.24
N ILE A 10 7.42 -9.96 -1.02
CA ILE A 10 6.21 -9.34 -1.55
C ILE A 10 5.02 -10.07 -0.91
N ILE A 11 4.25 -9.36 -0.08
CA ILE A 11 3.11 -9.93 0.67
C ILE A 11 1.77 -9.62 0.01
N ASP A 12 1.70 -8.56 -0.80
CA ASP A 12 0.53 -8.17 -1.57
C ASP A 12 0.98 -7.54 -2.90
N TYR A 13 0.22 -7.78 -3.96
CA TYR A 13 0.39 -7.14 -5.25
C TYR A 13 -0.96 -7.04 -5.97
N MET A 14 -1.12 -6.01 -6.78
CA MET A 14 -2.32 -5.77 -7.58
C MET A 14 -1.89 -5.32 -8.97
N ILE A 15 -2.65 -5.76 -9.98
CA ILE A 15 -2.45 -5.35 -11.36
C ILE A 15 -3.47 -4.26 -11.66
N GLY A 16 -2.98 -3.06 -12.00
CA GLY A 16 -3.82 -1.93 -12.36
C GLY A 16 -4.71 -2.25 -13.56
N VAL A 17 -5.90 -1.64 -13.60
CA VAL A 17 -6.80 -1.77 -14.76
C VAL A 17 -6.18 -1.04 -15.95
N PRO A 18 -6.07 -1.68 -17.14
CA PRO A 18 -5.60 -1.00 -18.34
C PRO A 18 -6.50 0.18 -18.69
N GLY A 19 -5.90 1.34 -18.94
CA GLY A 19 -6.60 2.62 -19.04
C GLY A 19 -6.04 3.58 -18.01
N SER A 20 -6.19 4.88 -18.22
CA SER A 20 -5.56 5.93 -17.39
C SER A 20 -6.19 6.08 -16.00
N LEU A 21 -6.46 4.96 -15.32
CA LEU A 21 -6.96 4.91 -13.97
C LEU A 21 -5.79 5.22 -13.03
N HIS A 22 -5.98 6.20 -12.15
CA HIS A 22 -4.96 6.60 -11.18
C HIS A 22 -4.60 5.42 -10.28
N ASP A 23 -3.33 5.31 -9.91
CA ASP A 23 -2.82 4.23 -9.05
C ASP A 23 -3.52 4.22 -7.69
N SER A 24 -3.96 5.38 -7.17
CA SER A 24 -4.79 5.45 -5.97
C SER A 24 -6.11 4.68 -6.09
N THR A 25 -6.71 4.62 -7.30
CA THR A 25 -7.91 3.82 -7.54
C THR A 25 -7.56 2.33 -7.61
N SER A 26 -6.42 2.00 -8.21
CA SER A 26 -5.90 0.64 -8.23
C SER A 26 -5.60 0.13 -6.81
N PHE A 27 -5.08 0.99 -5.94
CA PHE A 27 -4.79 0.69 -4.54
C PHE A 27 -6.03 0.25 -3.75
N LEU A 28 -7.22 0.77 -4.06
CA LEU A 28 -8.47 0.36 -3.41
C LEU A 28 -8.79 -1.13 -3.60
N HIS A 29 -8.20 -1.77 -4.62
CA HIS A 29 -8.40 -3.18 -4.91
C HIS A 29 -7.32 -4.10 -4.31
N ALA A 30 -6.26 -3.54 -3.72
CA ALA A 30 -5.20 -4.30 -3.06
C ALA A 30 -5.76 -5.09 -1.86
N GLN A 31 -5.20 -6.25 -1.57
CA GLN A 31 -5.68 -7.07 -0.44
C GLN A 31 -5.43 -6.37 0.90
N ILE A 32 -4.31 -5.67 1.04
CA ILE A 32 -4.03 -4.88 2.23
C ILE A 32 -5.04 -3.76 2.45
N PHE A 33 -5.59 -3.18 1.37
CA PHE A 33 -6.63 -2.17 1.47
C PHE A 33 -7.97 -2.76 1.92
N ARG A 34 -8.34 -3.92 1.37
CA ARG A 34 -9.63 -4.57 1.66
C ARG A 34 -9.63 -5.29 3.01
N HIS A 35 -8.48 -5.81 3.43
CA HIS A 35 -8.33 -6.66 4.60
C HIS A 35 -7.04 -6.33 5.38
N PRO A 36 -6.87 -5.10 5.89
CA PRO A 36 -5.61 -4.66 6.51
C PRO A 36 -5.18 -5.53 7.70
N GLN A 37 -6.14 -6.10 8.45
CA GLN A 37 -5.87 -6.97 9.60
C GLN A 37 -5.23 -8.32 9.23
N ALA A 38 -5.29 -8.72 7.95
CA ALA A 38 -4.58 -9.91 7.47
C ALA A 38 -3.08 -9.66 7.27
N PHE A 39 -2.66 -8.39 7.25
CA PHE A 39 -1.28 -7.97 6.97
C PHE A 39 -0.65 -7.21 8.14
N LEU A 40 -1.47 -6.49 8.91
CA LEU A 40 -1.03 -5.57 9.95
C LEU A 40 -1.68 -5.92 11.28
N SER A 41 -0.86 -5.94 12.33
CA SER A 41 -1.29 -5.99 13.72
C SER A 41 -1.87 -4.62 14.15
N ALA A 42 -2.52 -4.57 15.32
CA ALA A 42 -3.26 -3.39 15.78
C ALA A 42 -2.46 -2.08 15.89
N ASN A 43 -1.13 -2.15 15.94
CA ASN A 43 -0.23 -1.00 16.07
C ASN A 43 0.74 -0.87 14.87
N GLU A 44 0.50 -1.62 13.80
CA GLU A 44 1.29 -1.58 12.59
C GLU A 44 0.58 -0.76 11.51
N TRP A 45 1.37 -0.09 10.69
CA TRP A 45 0.91 0.76 9.61
C TRP A 45 1.96 0.80 8.50
N ILE A 46 1.55 1.16 7.29
CA ILE A 46 2.43 1.31 6.14
C ILE A 46 2.63 2.78 5.80
N TRP A 47 3.83 3.11 5.34
CA TRP A 47 4.03 4.32 4.56
C TRP A 47 3.48 4.11 3.15
N ALA A 48 2.69 5.07 2.69
CA ALA A 48 2.11 5.07 1.36
C ALA A 48 2.35 6.40 0.64
N ASP A 49 2.06 6.41 -0.65
CA ASP A 49 2.06 7.63 -1.47
C ASP A 49 0.99 8.63 -0.97
N THR A 50 1.27 9.93 -1.08
CA THR A 50 0.34 11.00 -0.65
C THR A 50 -0.94 11.03 -1.49
N ALA A 51 -0.94 10.44 -2.69
CA ALA A 51 -2.14 10.28 -3.50
C ALA A 51 -3.14 9.24 -2.93
N TYR A 52 -2.72 8.44 -1.94
CA TYR A 52 -3.57 7.40 -1.36
C TYR A 52 -4.39 7.93 -0.18
N PRO A 53 -5.52 7.30 0.16
CA PRO A 53 -6.32 7.72 1.31
C PRO A 53 -5.52 7.67 2.61
N SER A 54 -5.59 8.76 3.39
CA SER A 54 -5.03 8.80 4.74
C SER A 54 -5.92 7.99 5.69
N LEU A 55 -5.37 6.90 6.22
CA LEU A 55 -6.04 5.96 7.12
C LEU A 55 -5.17 5.72 8.34
N THR A 56 -5.75 5.17 9.41
CA THR A 56 -5.01 4.83 10.64
C THR A 56 -3.85 3.87 10.41
N TRP A 57 -3.89 3.08 9.33
CA TRP A 57 -2.90 2.10 8.94
C TRP A 57 -2.17 2.44 7.62
N CYS A 58 -2.56 3.52 6.93
CA CYS A 58 -1.98 3.95 5.64
C CYS A 58 -1.64 5.43 5.73
N VAL A 59 -0.35 5.73 5.95
CA VAL A 59 0.11 7.06 6.34
C VAL A 59 1.10 7.60 5.32
N ALA A 60 0.87 8.81 4.83
CA ALA A 60 1.87 9.52 4.03
C ALA A 60 3.01 10.01 4.93
N PRO A 61 4.28 9.67 4.65
CA PRO A 61 5.41 10.07 5.48
C PRO A 61 5.67 11.59 5.48
N PHE A 62 5.29 12.29 4.41
CA PHE A 62 5.53 13.71 4.18
C PHE A 62 4.36 14.32 3.42
N GLU A 63 4.12 15.62 3.62
CA GLU A 63 3.20 16.46 2.84
C GLU A 63 3.97 17.30 1.81
#